data_AF-A0A554MX18-F1
#
_entry.id   AF-A0A554MX18-F1
#
_cell.length_a   1.000
_cell.length_b   1.000
_cell.length_c   1.000
_cell.angle_alpha   90.00
_cell.angle_beta   90.00
_cell.angle_gamma   90.00
#
_symmetry.space_group_name_H-M   'P 1'
#
loop_
_entity.id
_entity.type
_entity.pdbx_description
1 polymer ?
#
loop_
_entity_poly.entity_id
_entity_poly.type
_entity_poly.pdbx_seq_one_letter_code
_entity_poly.pdbx_strand_id
1 'polypeptide(L)'
;MCSRAVRPSAVDAGMHVPRRPGTHAGGSPPDGSESDGSPGGGRERAVTNDGVERGHRARSGTNPGRSEGGGHAVVVVVPVPGRRNRFDARRPGGRMPTETGPVPATAHDIAGPAGTLRVTEWRPEKPTDGVLFVHGATYPGRAIFGSGLDGPSGWGPWTMTRGDAAFALDVRGYGSSHAVDPGPDDEPPARTAAAAGDLAAAVEWATDRVDRLHLVGTSWGTLVCGRYLATRTDPPVVSVALHAPVYDLSPAVRDRLAFDGPFRTVQRDGARARWAAQAPADADTDRWLAGFDAFWSTYVANAGSVVDDATDSTTATVRVPNGCLADILAAADGDTPYDPAAVETPALVVRGTADHTSVRPDALGVYDRLGGAPGSNAYAEIDGGTHFVHLEPPRERLFDLVRSFQRSH
;
A
#
# COMPACT_ATOMS: atom_id res chain seq x y z
N MET A 1 -26.97 58.21 9.92
CA MET A 1 -27.64 58.62 11.18
C MET A 1 -27.94 57.37 12.00
N CYS A 2 -27.86 57.45 13.33
CA CYS A 2 -28.32 56.52 14.39
C CYS A 2 -28.32 54.99 14.09
N SER A 3 -27.50 54.09 14.66
CA SER A 3 -26.82 53.95 15.98
C SER A 3 -27.65 53.27 17.09
N ARG A 4 -27.00 52.31 17.80
CA ARG A 4 -27.33 51.67 19.11
C ARG A 4 -28.44 50.59 19.16
N ALA A 5 -28.40 49.56 20.04
CA ALA A 5 -27.33 49.03 20.93
C ALA A 5 -27.71 47.69 21.66
N VAL A 6 -26.68 46.86 21.97
CA VAL A 6 -26.39 46.14 23.26
C VAL A 6 -27.53 45.30 23.94
N ARG A 7 -27.46 43.94 23.98
CA ARG A 7 -26.89 42.99 25.01
C ARG A 7 -27.52 43.05 26.44
N PRO A 8 -27.23 42.12 27.39
CA PRO A 8 -27.47 40.65 27.42
C PRO A 8 -28.06 40.16 28.80
N SER A 9 -28.19 38.84 29.04
CA SER A 9 -28.25 38.22 30.39
C SER A 9 -27.55 36.86 30.40
N ALA A 10 -26.50 36.66 31.23
CA ALA A 10 -26.55 35.98 32.53
C ALA A 10 -26.97 34.49 32.41
N VAL A 11 -26.05 33.51 32.43
CA VAL A 11 -25.26 33.02 33.58
C VAL A 11 -26.15 32.46 34.69
N ASP A 12 -26.12 31.13 34.85
CA ASP A 12 -26.24 30.50 36.17
C ASP A 12 -25.31 29.28 36.24
N ALA A 13 -24.83 28.94 37.43
CA ALA A 13 -23.78 27.95 37.67
C ALA A 13 -24.20 26.98 38.79
N GLY A 14 -24.16 25.67 38.51
CA GLY A 14 -24.54 24.63 39.46
C GLY A 14 -23.53 23.50 39.57
N MET A 15 -22.53 23.66 40.44
CA MET A 15 -21.70 22.52 40.88
C MET A 15 -22.43 21.71 41.96
N HIS A 16 -22.56 20.39 41.80
CA HIS A 16 -22.73 19.48 42.94
C HIS A 16 -22.17 18.07 42.66
N VAL A 17 -21.30 17.62 43.56
CA VAL A 17 -20.54 16.35 43.61
C VAL A 17 -20.26 16.09 45.11
N PRO A 18 -20.08 14.85 45.63
CA PRO A 18 -20.47 13.50 45.18
C PRO A 18 -21.37 12.78 46.22
N ARG A 19 -21.84 11.54 45.92
CA ARG A 19 -22.19 10.55 46.96
C ARG A 19 -21.82 9.10 46.60
N ARG A 20 -20.93 8.52 47.40
CA ARG A 20 -20.85 7.09 47.81
C ARG A 20 -20.57 7.11 49.32
N PRO A 21 -21.12 6.17 50.13
CA PRO A 21 -20.40 4.91 50.35
C PRO A 21 -21.31 3.67 50.52
N GLY A 22 -20.70 2.49 50.51
CA GLY A 22 -21.38 1.21 50.79
C GLY A 22 -20.44 0.02 50.62
N THR A 23 -19.83 -0.43 51.72
CA THR A 23 -18.95 -1.61 51.79
C THR A 23 -19.68 -2.81 52.39
N HIS A 24 -19.40 -4.02 51.90
CA HIS A 24 -19.35 -5.23 52.75
C HIS A 24 -18.37 -6.26 52.15
N ALA A 25 -17.93 -7.21 52.97
CA ALA A 25 -16.70 -7.98 52.77
C ALA A 25 -16.86 -9.47 53.12
N GLY A 26 -15.84 -10.27 52.76
CA GLY A 26 -15.68 -11.68 53.11
C GLY A 26 -15.78 -12.61 51.89
N GLY A 27 -14.90 -13.59 51.67
CA GLY A 27 -13.67 -13.96 52.38
C GLY A 27 -12.92 -15.06 51.61
N SER A 28 -11.62 -15.21 51.84
CA SER A 28 -10.73 -16.16 51.10
C SER A 28 -10.55 -17.51 51.86
N PRO A 29 -9.63 -18.42 51.45
CA PRO A 29 -9.96 -19.75 50.92
C PRO A 29 -9.61 -20.89 51.91
N PRO A 30 -9.37 -22.15 51.47
CA PRO A 30 -7.97 -22.53 51.21
C PRO A 30 -7.72 -23.57 50.08
N ASP A 31 -6.44 -23.88 49.87
CA ASP A 31 -5.84 -24.79 48.88
C ASP A 31 -6.10 -26.30 49.06
N GLY A 32 -5.82 -27.07 47.99
CA GLY A 32 -4.81 -28.15 48.07
C GLY A 32 -5.26 -29.62 48.08
N SER A 33 -4.96 -30.35 46.99
CA SER A 33 -4.54 -31.78 46.90
C SER A 33 -4.51 -32.18 45.40
N GLU A 34 -3.38 -32.55 44.80
CA GLU A 34 -2.64 -33.82 44.85
C GLU A 34 -3.22 -34.98 44.00
N SER A 35 -2.54 -35.29 42.89
CA SER A 35 -2.33 -36.62 42.24
C SER A 35 -1.62 -36.34 40.89
N ASP A 36 -0.37 -36.69 40.59
CA ASP A 36 0.56 -37.79 40.94
C ASP A 36 0.51 -39.01 39.98
N GLY A 37 1.68 -39.31 39.37
CA GLY A 37 2.02 -40.47 38.52
C GLY A 37 1.25 -40.71 37.19
N SER A 38 1.81 -41.28 36.12
CA SER A 38 3.19 -41.66 35.75
C SER A 38 3.26 -41.97 34.23
N PRO A 39 4.43 -41.93 33.57
CA PRO A 39 4.57 -42.15 32.13
C PRO A 39 4.93 -43.60 31.72
N GLY A 40 4.55 -43.99 30.50
CA GLY A 40 5.05 -45.15 29.77
C GLY A 40 4.59 -45.11 28.31
N GLY A 41 5.30 -45.63 27.30
CA GLY A 41 6.57 -46.37 27.32
C GLY A 41 6.54 -47.55 26.34
N GLY A 42 7.27 -47.48 25.22
CA GLY A 42 7.35 -48.53 24.18
C GLY A 42 7.09 -47.97 22.77
N ARG A 43 8.11 -47.70 21.94
CA ARG A 43 9.04 -48.60 21.22
C ARG A 43 8.50 -49.15 19.89
N GLU A 44 9.18 -48.73 18.83
CA GLU A 44 9.63 -49.50 17.65
C GLU A 44 8.70 -50.55 17.02
N ARG A 45 8.48 -50.40 15.71
CA ARG A 45 9.12 -51.27 14.70
C ARG A 45 9.07 -50.67 13.30
N ALA A 46 10.22 -50.67 12.64
CA ALA A 46 10.28 -50.60 11.18
C ALA A 46 9.97 -52.00 10.60
N VAL A 47 9.35 -52.03 9.42
CA VAL A 47 9.33 -53.20 8.53
C VAL A 47 9.67 -52.72 7.12
N THR A 48 10.69 -53.33 6.54
CA THR A 48 11.20 -53.10 5.18
C THR A 48 10.68 -54.20 4.22
N ASN A 49 11.19 -54.19 2.98
CA ASN A 49 11.11 -55.24 1.93
C ASN A 49 9.84 -55.22 1.05
N ASP A 50 9.92 -55.55 -0.26
CA ASP A 50 11.05 -55.51 -1.21
C ASP A 50 10.54 -55.71 -2.66
N GLY A 51 11.33 -55.23 -3.64
CA GLY A 51 11.35 -55.76 -5.02
C GLY A 51 10.21 -55.37 -5.98
N VAL A 52 10.32 -55.54 -7.31
CA VAL A 52 11.42 -56.13 -8.12
C VAL A 52 11.58 -55.41 -9.48
N GLU A 53 12.84 -55.23 -9.87
CA GLU A 53 13.47 -55.01 -11.19
C GLU A 53 12.63 -54.95 -12.50
N ARG A 54 12.98 -53.98 -13.37
CA ARG A 54 13.72 -54.12 -14.67
C ARG A 54 13.77 -52.76 -15.38
N GLY A 55 14.82 -52.29 -16.04
CA GLY A 55 16.17 -52.85 -16.25
C GLY A 55 16.61 -52.79 -17.72
N HIS A 56 17.14 -51.65 -18.19
CA HIS A 56 17.96 -51.58 -19.42
C HIS A 56 19.06 -50.50 -19.35
N ARG A 57 20.22 -50.79 -19.95
CA ARG A 57 21.47 -50.01 -19.84
C ARG A 57 21.95 -49.48 -21.20
N ALA A 58 22.50 -48.27 -21.19
CA ALA A 58 23.69 -47.84 -21.94
C ALA A 58 24.28 -46.64 -21.15
N ARG A 59 25.49 -46.66 -20.55
CA ARG A 59 26.84 -46.53 -21.16
C ARG A 59 26.89 -45.47 -22.28
N SER A 60 27.80 -44.48 -22.36
CA SER A 60 28.81 -43.84 -21.47
C SER A 60 29.56 -42.80 -22.33
N GLY A 61 30.07 -41.64 -21.87
CA GLY A 61 30.08 -40.99 -20.55
C GLY A 61 31.25 -39.95 -20.47
N THR A 62 31.27 -39.06 -19.47
CA THR A 62 32.37 -38.11 -19.07
C THR A 62 32.84 -37.03 -20.08
N ASN A 63 33.14 -35.76 -19.73
CA ASN A 63 32.97 -34.97 -18.49
C ASN A 63 33.04 -33.43 -18.84
N PRO A 64 33.35 -32.47 -17.92
CA PRO A 64 32.41 -31.45 -17.45
C PRO A 64 32.69 -30.01 -17.94
N GLY A 65 31.80 -29.07 -17.60
CA GLY A 65 32.22 -27.67 -17.40
C GLY A 65 31.18 -26.57 -17.66
N ARG A 66 30.38 -26.24 -16.63
CA ARG A 66 30.01 -24.88 -16.17
C ARG A 66 28.70 -24.92 -15.37
N SER A 67 28.81 -24.57 -14.09
CA SER A 67 27.69 -24.14 -13.27
C SER A 67 27.42 -22.66 -13.56
N GLU A 68 26.36 -22.37 -14.31
CA GLU A 68 25.77 -21.04 -14.38
C GLU A 68 24.29 -21.17 -13.96
N GLY A 69 23.89 -20.39 -12.95
CA GLY A 69 22.56 -20.46 -12.35
C GLY A 69 21.49 -19.92 -13.29
N GLY A 70 20.75 -20.80 -13.95
CA GLY A 70 19.64 -20.45 -14.82
C GLY A 70 18.41 -20.00 -14.03
N GLY A 71 18.36 -18.72 -13.65
CA GLY A 71 17.16 -18.07 -13.12
C GLY A 71 16.12 -17.83 -14.22
N HIS A 72 15.30 -18.84 -14.53
CA HIS A 72 14.25 -18.74 -15.56
C HIS A 72 12.93 -19.40 -15.14
N ALA A 73 11.98 -18.58 -14.69
CA ALA A 73 10.56 -18.75 -14.97
C ALA A 73 9.84 -17.39 -14.87
N VAL A 74 9.58 -16.76 -16.02
CA VAL A 74 8.62 -15.65 -16.12
C VAL A 74 7.23 -16.25 -16.21
N VAL A 75 6.31 -15.86 -15.32
CA VAL A 75 4.88 -16.13 -15.50
C VAL A 75 4.18 -14.85 -15.91
N VAL A 76 4.07 -14.68 -17.22
CA VAL A 76 3.22 -13.71 -17.88
C VAL A 76 1.99 -14.47 -18.38
N VAL A 77 0.79 -14.05 -17.98
CA VAL A 77 -0.45 -14.46 -18.64
C VAL A 77 -0.98 -13.26 -19.41
N VAL A 78 -0.68 -13.24 -20.72
CA VAL A 78 -1.14 -12.21 -21.66
C VAL A 78 -2.02 -12.87 -22.74
N PRO A 79 -3.34 -12.69 -22.69
CA PRO A 79 -4.22 -12.95 -23.81
C PRO A 79 -4.48 -11.64 -24.57
N VAL A 80 -3.66 -11.35 -25.59
CA VAL A 80 -3.93 -10.24 -26.53
C VAL A 80 -4.19 -10.79 -27.93
N PRO A 81 -5.44 -10.78 -28.42
CA PRO A 81 -5.75 -11.07 -29.81
C PRO A 81 -5.18 -9.98 -30.74
N GLY A 82 -4.41 -10.38 -31.76
CA GLY A 82 -4.33 -9.60 -33.00
C GLY A 82 -3.13 -8.67 -33.24
N ARG A 83 -2.14 -8.53 -32.34
CA ARG A 83 -0.88 -7.84 -32.68
C ARG A 83 0.36 -8.64 -32.31
N ARG A 84 1.29 -8.76 -33.27
CA ARG A 84 2.57 -9.46 -33.10
C ARG A 84 3.51 -8.63 -32.22
N ASN A 85 3.64 -8.99 -30.95
CA ASN A 85 4.66 -8.42 -30.07
C ASN A 85 6.07 -8.79 -30.58
N ARG A 86 6.69 -7.87 -31.34
CA ARG A 86 8.15 -7.82 -31.41
C ARG A 86 8.64 -7.16 -30.13
N PHE A 87 9.13 -7.97 -29.19
CA PHE A 87 10.04 -7.49 -28.16
C PHE A 87 11.33 -7.01 -28.86
N ASP A 88 11.39 -5.73 -29.25
CA ASP A 88 12.64 -5.12 -29.68
C ASP A 88 13.48 -4.84 -28.43
N ALA A 89 14.40 -5.74 -28.11
CA ALA A 89 15.27 -5.68 -26.93
C ALA A 89 16.34 -4.56 -27.01
N ARG A 90 16.08 -3.51 -27.80
CA ARG A 90 16.82 -2.26 -27.77
C ARG A 90 16.40 -1.48 -26.53
N ARG A 91 17.24 -1.52 -25.50
CA ARG A 91 17.24 -0.48 -24.46
C ARG A 91 17.24 0.88 -25.16
N PRO A 92 16.27 1.79 -24.90
CA PRO A 92 16.47 3.18 -25.19
C PRO A 92 17.60 3.64 -24.26
N GLY A 93 18.80 3.81 -24.82
CA GLY A 93 20.01 4.20 -24.09
C GLY A 93 19.98 5.67 -23.62
N GLY A 94 18.83 6.18 -23.23
CA GLY A 94 18.72 7.43 -22.50
C GLY A 94 19.27 7.20 -21.11
N ARG A 95 20.49 7.70 -20.85
CA ARG A 95 20.88 8.05 -19.49
C ARG A 95 19.77 8.97 -18.95
N MET A 96 19.17 8.63 -17.81
CA MET A 96 18.50 9.62 -16.99
C MET A 96 19.44 10.82 -16.86
N PRO A 97 18.97 12.07 -17.03
CA PRO A 97 19.80 13.23 -16.77
C PRO A 97 20.45 13.08 -15.39
N THR A 98 21.77 13.21 -15.32
CA THR A 98 22.52 13.18 -14.05
C THR A 98 22.35 14.48 -13.29
N GLU A 99 21.18 15.10 -13.38
CA GLU A 99 20.77 16.25 -12.59
C GLU A 99 20.40 15.72 -11.21
N THR A 100 21.39 15.75 -10.32
CA THR A 100 21.28 15.31 -8.91
C THR A 100 20.44 16.28 -8.05
N GLY A 101 19.59 17.10 -8.69
CA GLY A 101 18.69 18.03 -8.04
C GLY A 101 17.28 17.44 -7.94
N PRO A 102 16.48 17.80 -6.91
CA PRO A 102 15.13 17.30 -6.76
C PRO A 102 14.27 17.68 -7.98
N VAL A 103 13.59 16.69 -8.58
CA VAL A 103 12.68 16.92 -9.70
C VAL A 103 11.54 17.85 -9.24
N PRO A 104 11.29 18.98 -9.93
CA PRO A 104 10.27 19.94 -9.51
C PRO A 104 8.89 19.32 -9.34
N ALA A 105 8.22 19.68 -8.25
CA ALA A 105 6.88 19.21 -7.91
C ALA A 105 6.03 20.41 -7.47
N THR A 106 4.81 20.49 -7.98
CA THR A 106 3.84 21.52 -7.58
C THR A 106 2.87 20.94 -6.57
N ALA A 107 2.68 21.62 -5.44
CA ALA A 107 1.65 21.28 -4.47
C ALA A 107 0.36 22.03 -4.81
N HIS A 108 -0.76 21.31 -4.89
CA HIS A 108 -2.09 21.85 -5.15
C HIS A 108 -3.03 21.53 -3.99
N ASP A 109 -3.78 22.54 -3.56
CA ASP A 109 -4.89 22.39 -2.63
C ASP A 109 -6.20 22.32 -3.42
N ILE A 110 -6.94 21.23 -3.23
CA ILE A 110 -8.20 20.94 -3.94
C ILE A 110 -9.33 20.79 -2.92
N ALA A 111 -10.57 21.06 -3.33
CA ALA A 111 -11.73 20.83 -2.48
C ALA A 111 -12.04 19.33 -2.42
N GLY A 112 -11.99 18.74 -1.22
CA GLY A 112 -12.46 17.38 -0.95
C GLY A 112 -13.81 17.37 -0.21
N PRO A 113 -14.47 16.20 -0.08
CA PRO A 113 -15.80 16.09 0.51
C PRO A 113 -15.94 16.55 1.97
N ALA A 114 -14.84 16.63 2.72
CA ALA A 114 -14.82 17.01 4.14
C ALA A 114 -13.84 18.16 4.46
N GLY A 115 -13.14 18.69 3.45
CA GLY A 115 -12.08 19.70 3.64
C GLY A 115 -11.05 19.67 2.52
N THR A 116 -10.02 20.51 2.63
CA THR A 116 -8.94 20.59 1.63
C THR A 116 -8.17 19.28 1.51
N LEU A 117 -7.89 18.86 0.28
CA LEU A 117 -6.99 17.75 -0.02
C LEU A 117 -5.74 18.28 -0.73
N ARG A 118 -4.59 17.68 -0.42
CA ARG A 118 -3.31 17.96 -1.07
C ARG A 118 -3.09 16.97 -2.21
N VAL A 119 -2.81 17.50 -3.40
CA VAL A 119 -2.27 16.72 -4.53
C VAL A 119 -0.90 17.27 -4.90
N THR A 120 0.10 16.39 -5.01
CA THR A 120 1.41 16.73 -5.56
C THR A 120 1.44 16.39 -7.04
N GLU A 121 1.81 17.34 -7.89
CA GLU A 121 1.92 17.18 -9.35
C GLU A 121 3.39 17.23 -9.79
N TRP A 122 3.83 16.23 -10.54
CA TRP A 122 5.01 16.29 -11.41
C TRP A 122 4.53 16.30 -12.86
N ARG A 123 4.77 17.40 -13.59
CA ARG A 123 4.20 17.61 -14.93
C ARG A 123 5.28 17.90 -15.98
N PRO A 124 5.29 17.21 -17.13
CA PRO A 124 5.99 17.70 -18.32
C PRO A 124 5.23 18.90 -18.92
N GLU A 125 5.78 19.54 -19.96
CA GLU A 125 5.17 20.75 -20.55
C GLU A 125 3.75 20.52 -21.09
N LYS A 126 3.52 19.37 -21.75
CA LYS A 126 2.27 19.03 -22.47
C LYS A 126 1.94 17.54 -22.35
N PRO A 127 1.50 17.05 -21.18
CA PRO A 127 1.06 15.66 -21.01
C PRO A 127 -0.28 15.42 -21.72
N THR A 128 -0.43 14.29 -22.38
CA THR A 128 -1.72 13.75 -22.87
C THR A 128 -2.31 12.75 -21.89
N ASP A 129 -1.47 11.87 -21.34
CA ASP A 129 -1.83 10.90 -20.32
C ASP A 129 -1.35 11.37 -18.94
N GLY A 130 -2.05 10.94 -17.89
CA GLY A 130 -1.68 11.17 -16.50
C GLY A 130 -1.91 9.94 -15.63
N VAL A 131 -1.16 9.86 -14.53
CA VAL A 131 -1.26 8.79 -13.54
C VAL A 131 -1.53 9.39 -12.17
N LEU A 132 -2.69 9.05 -11.58
CA LEU A 132 -3.04 9.42 -10.21
C LEU A 132 -2.74 8.25 -9.25
N PHE A 133 -1.80 8.52 -8.35
CA PHE A 133 -1.28 7.59 -7.36
C PHE A 133 -2.02 7.74 -6.01
N VAL A 134 -2.41 6.60 -5.43
CA VAL A 134 -3.15 6.50 -4.16
C VAL A 134 -2.35 5.64 -3.18
N HIS A 135 -2.01 6.24 -2.04
CA HIS A 135 -1.07 5.66 -1.10
C HIS A 135 -1.65 4.56 -0.21
N GLY A 136 -0.74 3.80 0.43
CA GLY A 136 -1.06 2.76 1.40
C GLY A 136 -1.34 3.29 2.82
N ALA A 137 -1.45 2.37 3.77
CA ALA A 137 -1.97 2.61 5.12
C ALA A 137 -1.20 3.60 6.01
N THR A 138 0.06 3.96 5.70
CA THR A 138 0.91 4.69 6.67
C THR A 138 1.56 5.97 6.13
N TYR A 139 1.74 6.09 4.81
CA TYR A 139 2.65 7.08 4.24
C TYR A 139 1.95 7.92 3.17
N PRO A 140 2.04 9.26 3.20
CA PRO A 140 1.35 10.13 2.24
C PRO A 140 1.91 10.02 0.82
N GLY A 141 1.09 10.43 -0.14
CA GLY A 141 1.37 10.34 -1.58
C GLY A 141 2.67 11.04 -1.96
N ARG A 142 2.91 12.27 -1.48
CA ARG A 142 4.14 13.01 -1.81
C ARG A 142 5.41 12.25 -1.43
N ALA A 143 5.44 11.66 -0.23
CA ALA A 143 6.62 10.95 0.26
C ALA A 143 6.80 9.61 -0.48
N ILE A 144 5.73 8.83 -0.60
CA ILE A 144 5.81 7.45 -1.08
C ILE A 144 5.98 7.35 -2.60
N PHE A 145 5.53 8.33 -3.37
CA PHE A 145 5.68 8.35 -4.84
C PHE A 145 6.73 9.36 -5.33
N GLY A 146 7.15 10.32 -4.50
CA GLY A 146 8.18 11.32 -4.85
C GLY A 146 9.62 10.87 -4.59
N SER A 147 9.85 10.03 -3.59
CA SER A 147 11.19 9.59 -3.17
C SER A 147 11.61 8.28 -3.85
N GLY A 148 12.89 8.11 -4.14
CA GLY A 148 13.50 6.86 -4.63
C GLY A 148 14.82 6.54 -3.93
N LEU A 149 15.45 5.41 -4.26
CA LEU A 149 16.68 4.95 -3.58
C LEU A 149 17.85 5.95 -3.67
N ASP A 150 18.03 6.56 -4.83
CA ASP A 150 19.22 7.35 -5.18
C ASP A 150 18.87 8.85 -5.34
N GLY A 151 17.83 9.32 -4.65
CA GLY A 151 17.30 10.67 -4.76
C GLY A 151 15.95 10.73 -5.50
N PRO A 152 15.73 11.67 -6.44
CA PRO A 152 14.41 11.99 -7.00
C PRO A 152 13.88 10.97 -8.02
N SER A 153 14.39 9.73 -8.03
CA SER A 153 13.93 8.63 -8.89
C SER A 153 12.76 7.86 -8.26
N GLY A 154 11.81 8.59 -7.67
CA GLY A 154 10.52 8.06 -7.24
C GLY A 154 9.57 7.83 -8.42
N TRP A 155 8.47 7.13 -8.20
CA TRP A 155 7.54 6.74 -9.26
C TRP A 155 6.93 7.96 -9.99
N GLY A 156 6.54 9.01 -9.27
CA GLY A 156 5.98 10.23 -9.86
C GLY A 156 6.96 10.95 -10.81
N PRO A 157 8.17 11.32 -10.35
CA PRO A 157 9.24 11.82 -11.21
C PRO A 157 9.62 10.90 -12.38
N TRP A 158 9.66 9.59 -12.16
CA TRP A 158 9.94 8.58 -13.19
C TRP A 158 8.88 8.57 -14.30
N THR A 159 7.61 8.79 -13.94
CA THR A 159 6.48 8.92 -14.86
C THR A 159 6.57 10.25 -15.64
N MET A 160 6.85 11.35 -14.94
CA MET A 160 7.04 12.68 -15.54
C MET A 160 8.17 12.72 -16.58
N THR A 161 9.33 12.17 -16.24
CA THR A 161 10.49 12.04 -17.16
C THR A 161 10.22 11.15 -18.38
N ARG A 162 9.08 10.44 -18.40
CA ARG A 162 8.60 9.61 -19.51
C ARG A 162 7.44 10.23 -20.29
N GLY A 163 7.09 11.49 -20.03
CA GLY A 163 6.14 12.30 -20.79
C GLY A 163 4.70 12.32 -20.26
N ASP A 164 4.46 11.66 -19.13
CA ASP A 164 3.13 11.50 -18.53
C ASP A 164 2.99 12.40 -17.29
N ALA A 165 1.82 12.99 -17.04
CA ALA A 165 1.61 13.69 -15.77
C ALA A 165 1.59 12.68 -14.61
N ALA A 166 2.13 13.05 -13.46
CA ALA A 166 2.02 12.25 -12.24
C ALA A 166 1.39 13.09 -11.13
N PHE A 167 0.32 12.57 -10.55
CA PHE A 167 -0.43 13.17 -9.45
C PHE A 167 -0.38 12.24 -8.25
N ALA A 168 0.03 12.70 -7.07
CA ALA A 168 -0.04 11.92 -5.83
C ALA A 168 -1.00 12.59 -4.86
N LEU A 169 -2.10 11.92 -4.56
CA LEU A 169 -3.07 12.34 -3.55
C LEU A 169 -2.55 12.01 -2.15
N ASP A 170 -2.61 12.96 -1.23
CA ASP A 170 -2.63 12.67 0.21
C ASP A 170 -4.10 12.52 0.64
N VAL A 171 -4.50 11.37 1.17
CA VAL A 171 -5.88 11.15 1.67
C VAL A 171 -6.11 11.99 2.96
N ARG A 172 -7.35 12.31 3.32
CA ARG A 172 -7.66 13.05 4.56
C ARG A 172 -6.92 12.49 5.79
N GLY A 173 -6.38 13.37 6.62
CA GLY A 173 -5.56 12.98 7.78
C GLY A 173 -4.14 12.48 7.47
N TYR A 174 -3.71 12.46 6.20
CA TYR A 174 -2.32 12.17 5.79
C TYR A 174 -1.69 13.38 5.12
N GLY A 175 -0.35 13.47 5.18
CA GLY A 175 0.43 14.46 4.44
C GLY A 175 -0.03 15.88 4.75
N SER A 176 -0.23 16.71 3.73
CA SER A 176 -0.75 18.08 3.91
C SER A 176 -2.25 18.21 3.65
N SER A 177 -3.00 17.11 3.54
CA SER A 177 -4.46 17.14 3.50
C SER A 177 -5.04 17.53 4.86
N HIS A 178 -6.29 17.98 4.88
CA HIS A 178 -6.96 18.41 6.11
C HIS A 178 -6.84 17.38 7.24
N ALA A 179 -6.57 17.89 8.44
CA ALA A 179 -6.58 17.07 9.65
C ALA A 179 -7.98 16.50 9.89
N VAL A 180 -8.01 15.29 10.44
CA VAL A 180 -9.21 14.64 10.96
C VAL A 180 -9.10 14.61 12.47
N ASP A 181 -10.22 14.87 13.17
CA ASP A 181 -10.28 14.96 14.63
C ASP A 181 -11.57 14.26 15.14
N PRO A 182 -11.60 12.92 15.11
CA PRO A 182 -12.70 12.11 15.63
C PRO A 182 -12.75 12.16 17.16
N GLY A 183 -13.94 11.98 17.73
CA GLY A 183 -14.11 11.70 19.15
C GLY A 183 -13.43 10.40 19.59
N PRO A 184 -13.25 10.20 20.91
CA PRO A 184 -12.56 9.01 21.44
C PRO A 184 -13.30 7.70 21.16
N ASP A 185 -14.63 7.75 21.01
CA ASP A 185 -15.51 6.61 20.74
C ASP A 185 -15.96 6.52 19.26
N ASP A 186 -15.49 7.42 18.40
CA ASP A 186 -15.85 7.44 16.96
C ASP A 186 -15.06 6.38 16.17
N GLU A 187 -15.58 5.99 15.00
CA GLU A 187 -14.84 5.10 14.10
C GLU A 187 -13.49 5.71 13.67
N PRO A 188 -12.41 4.88 13.58
CA PRO A 188 -11.11 5.35 13.09
C PRO A 188 -11.22 6.06 11.74
N PRO A 189 -10.68 7.29 11.60
CA PRO A 189 -10.95 8.14 10.46
C PRO A 189 -10.18 7.69 9.23
N ALA A 190 -10.56 8.24 8.07
CA ALA A 190 -10.01 7.88 6.77
C ALA A 190 -10.18 6.38 6.41
N ARG A 191 -11.35 5.79 6.72
CA ARG A 191 -11.77 4.50 6.14
C ARG A 191 -11.98 4.61 4.62
N THR A 192 -11.96 3.47 3.95
CA THR A 192 -11.92 3.28 2.50
C THR A 192 -13.08 3.95 1.78
N ALA A 193 -14.28 3.95 2.37
CA ALA A 193 -15.43 4.66 1.80
C ALA A 193 -15.22 6.19 1.77
N ALA A 194 -14.65 6.77 2.83
CA ALA A 194 -14.32 8.19 2.89
C ALA A 194 -13.15 8.54 1.97
N ALA A 195 -12.10 7.70 1.95
CA ALA A 195 -10.95 7.83 1.07
C ALA A 195 -11.31 7.71 -0.42
N ALA A 196 -12.30 6.87 -0.78
CA ALA A 196 -12.80 6.79 -2.15
C ALA A 196 -13.59 8.04 -2.57
N GLY A 197 -14.15 8.78 -1.60
CA GLY A 197 -14.68 10.13 -1.81
C GLY A 197 -13.58 11.16 -2.07
N ASP A 198 -12.46 11.09 -1.33
CA ASP A 198 -11.29 11.94 -1.57
C ASP A 198 -10.65 11.67 -2.95
N LEU A 199 -10.53 10.39 -3.31
CA LEU A 199 -10.08 9.96 -4.63
C LEU A 199 -10.99 10.50 -5.75
N ALA A 200 -12.31 10.56 -5.54
CA ALA A 200 -13.23 11.09 -6.55
C ALA A 200 -12.96 12.57 -6.87
N ALA A 201 -12.75 13.40 -5.86
CA ALA A 201 -12.38 14.81 -6.05
C ALA A 201 -11.01 14.96 -6.73
N ALA A 202 -10.04 14.09 -6.39
CA ALA A 202 -8.73 14.08 -7.02
C ALA A 202 -8.78 13.62 -8.49
N VAL A 203 -9.66 12.66 -8.83
CA VAL A 203 -9.89 12.25 -10.22
C VAL A 203 -10.50 13.38 -11.03
N GLU A 204 -11.58 14.01 -10.55
CA GLU A 204 -12.23 15.15 -11.22
C GLU A 204 -11.23 16.28 -11.51
N TRP A 205 -10.45 16.66 -10.50
CA TRP A 205 -9.38 17.65 -10.64
C TRP A 205 -8.27 17.22 -11.62
N ALA A 206 -7.91 15.93 -11.66
CA ALA A 206 -6.87 15.43 -12.56
C ALA A 206 -7.35 15.33 -14.02
N THR A 207 -8.63 15.00 -14.26
CA THR A 207 -9.21 14.91 -15.61
C THR A 207 -9.26 16.25 -16.35
N ASP A 208 -9.26 17.38 -15.65
CA ASP A 208 -9.12 18.71 -16.27
C ASP A 208 -7.71 18.99 -16.83
N ARG A 209 -6.73 18.10 -16.60
CA ARG A 209 -5.30 18.35 -16.86
C ARG A 209 -4.67 17.40 -17.89
N VAL A 210 -5.34 16.30 -18.19
CA VAL A 210 -4.89 15.24 -19.13
C VAL A 210 -6.10 14.66 -19.86
N ASP A 211 -5.92 14.24 -21.10
CA ASP A 211 -6.97 13.61 -21.91
C ASP A 211 -7.34 12.21 -21.41
N ARG A 212 -6.36 11.54 -20.76
CA ARG A 212 -6.44 10.14 -20.34
C ARG A 212 -5.85 9.97 -18.94
N LEU A 213 -6.66 9.59 -17.97
CA LEU A 213 -6.22 9.36 -16.59
C LEU A 213 -6.14 7.85 -16.28
N HIS A 214 -5.03 7.43 -15.68
CA HIS A 214 -4.83 6.09 -15.13
C HIS A 214 -4.69 6.15 -13.60
N LEU A 215 -5.15 5.12 -12.90
CA LEU A 215 -4.99 5.00 -11.45
C LEU A 215 -3.87 4.02 -11.07
N VAL A 216 -3.19 4.29 -9.97
CA VAL A 216 -2.28 3.36 -9.29
C VAL A 216 -2.59 3.37 -7.80
N GLY A 217 -3.20 2.30 -7.30
CA GLY A 217 -3.37 2.08 -5.86
C GLY A 217 -2.25 1.20 -5.33
N THR A 218 -1.67 1.53 -4.17
CA THR A 218 -0.67 0.69 -3.48
C THR A 218 -1.16 0.27 -2.10
N SER A 219 -1.05 -1.02 -1.75
CA SER A 219 -1.48 -1.54 -0.43
C SER A 219 -2.93 -1.17 -0.16
N TRP A 220 -3.28 -0.57 0.98
CA TRP A 220 -4.61 -0.03 1.24
C TRP A 220 -5.20 0.83 0.11
N GLY A 221 -4.36 1.55 -0.66
CA GLY A 221 -4.79 2.30 -1.83
C GLY A 221 -5.46 1.44 -2.92
N THR A 222 -5.22 0.12 -2.97
CA THR A 222 -5.97 -0.79 -3.85
C THR A 222 -7.42 -0.93 -3.43
N LEU A 223 -7.71 -0.91 -2.13
CA LEU A 223 -9.09 -0.92 -1.61
C LEU A 223 -9.79 0.38 -1.95
N VAL A 224 -9.09 1.52 -1.84
CA VAL A 224 -9.61 2.84 -2.19
C VAL A 224 -9.92 2.94 -3.69
N CYS A 225 -9.01 2.51 -4.56
CA CYS A 225 -9.26 2.45 -6.01
C CYS A 225 -10.38 1.48 -6.36
N GLY A 226 -10.38 0.26 -5.81
CA GLY A 226 -11.43 -0.74 -6.04
C GLY A 226 -12.81 -0.23 -5.63
N ARG A 227 -12.93 0.35 -4.42
CA ARG A 227 -14.15 1.02 -3.93
C ARG A 227 -14.59 2.15 -4.85
N TYR A 228 -13.67 3.01 -5.30
CA TYR A 228 -13.99 4.15 -6.16
C TYR A 228 -14.60 3.68 -7.50
N LEU A 229 -14.02 2.65 -8.12
CA LEU A 229 -14.47 2.09 -9.40
C LEU A 229 -15.76 1.29 -9.25
N ALA A 230 -15.82 0.34 -8.30
CA ALA A 230 -16.99 -0.52 -8.05
C ALA A 230 -18.27 0.23 -7.65
N THR A 231 -18.17 1.50 -7.28
CA THR A 231 -19.31 2.35 -6.91
C THR A 231 -19.73 3.33 -8.01
N ARG A 232 -19.18 3.22 -9.23
CA ARG A 232 -19.40 4.16 -10.34
C ARG A 232 -19.64 3.46 -11.66
N THR A 233 -20.68 3.89 -12.37
CA THR A 233 -20.83 3.66 -13.81
C THR A 233 -19.93 4.64 -14.57
N ASP A 234 -19.22 4.17 -15.60
CA ASP A 234 -18.34 4.97 -16.47
C ASP A 234 -17.39 5.94 -15.74
N PRO A 235 -16.55 5.48 -14.78
CA PRO A 235 -15.54 6.34 -14.17
C PRO A 235 -14.57 6.86 -15.24
N PRO A 236 -14.14 8.14 -15.19
CA PRO A 236 -13.26 8.75 -16.20
C PRO A 236 -11.80 8.33 -16.00
N VAL A 237 -11.56 7.02 -16.00
CA VAL A 237 -10.28 6.35 -15.75
C VAL A 237 -10.10 5.27 -16.82
N VAL A 238 -9.00 5.34 -17.56
CA VAL A 238 -8.69 4.43 -18.67
C VAL A 238 -8.25 3.05 -18.16
N SER A 239 -7.45 3.01 -17.09
CA SER A 239 -7.02 1.76 -16.47
C SER A 239 -6.60 1.96 -15.01
N VAL A 240 -6.54 0.87 -14.25
CA VAL A 240 -6.04 0.85 -12.86
C VAL A 240 -4.92 -0.18 -12.69
N ALA A 241 -3.89 0.16 -11.92
CA ALA A 241 -2.96 -0.82 -11.36
C ALA A 241 -3.21 -0.97 -9.85
N LEU A 242 -3.54 -2.19 -9.43
CA LEU A 242 -3.69 -2.60 -8.04
C LEU A 242 -2.37 -3.25 -7.60
N HIS A 243 -1.48 -2.42 -7.06
CA HIS A 243 -0.15 -2.82 -6.64
C HIS A 243 -0.14 -3.26 -5.16
N ALA A 244 0.34 -4.48 -4.91
CA ALA A 244 0.40 -5.13 -3.60
C ALA A 244 -0.96 -5.09 -2.85
N PRO A 245 -2.05 -5.63 -3.43
CA PRO A 245 -3.38 -5.57 -2.84
C PRO A 245 -3.47 -6.27 -1.48
N VAL A 246 -4.44 -5.83 -0.67
CA VAL A 246 -4.72 -6.36 0.68
C VAL A 246 -6.23 -6.53 0.85
N TYR A 247 -6.81 -7.52 0.16
CA TYR A 247 -8.26 -7.59 -0.08
C TYR A 247 -9.03 -8.62 0.76
N ASP A 248 -8.52 -9.84 0.86
CA ASP A 248 -9.08 -10.95 1.64
C ASP A 248 -7.90 -11.68 2.31
N LEU A 249 -7.25 -10.95 3.22
CA LEU A 249 -6.10 -11.46 3.95
C LEU A 249 -6.54 -12.48 5.00
N SER A 250 -5.68 -13.46 5.28
CA SER A 250 -5.94 -14.40 6.38
C SER A 250 -6.14 -13.65 7.72
N PRO A 251 -7.10 -14.06 8.57
CA PRO A 251 -7.29 -13.49 9.91
C PRO A 251 -6.03 -13.43 10.79
N ALA A 252 -5.01 -14.24 10.50
CA ALA A 252 -3.67 -14.17 11.12
C ALA A 252 -2.96 -12.81 10.93
N VAL A 253 -3.46 -11.94 10.05
CA VAL A 253 -2.98 -10.56 9.90
C VAL A 253 -3.21 -9.72 11.18
N ARG A 254 -4.19 -10.09 12.02
CA ARG A 254 -4.52 -9.42 13.30
C ARG A 254 -3.33 -9.29 14.23
N ASP A 255 -2.53 -10.35 14.37
CA ASP A 255 -1.33 -10.39 15.22
C ASP A 255 -0.28 -9.34 14.84
N ARG A 256 -0.36 -8.79 13.62
CA ARG A 256 0.57 -7.79 13.07
C ARG A 256 -0.02 -6.38 12.94
N LEU A 257 -1.35 -6.26 12.94
CA LEU A 257 -2.08 -5.02 12.64
C LEU A 257 -3.02 -4.56 13.77
N ALA A 258 -2.97 -5.19 14.94
CA ALA A 258 -3.66 -4.71 16.13
C ALA A 258 -3.31 -3.23 16.42
N PHE A 259 -4.34 -2.44 16.70
CA PHE A 259 -4.23 -1.02 17.04
C PHE A 259 -5.22 -0.68 18.15
N ASP A 260 -5.01 0.47 18.80
CA ASP A 260 -5.94 1.06 19.75
C ASP A 260 -6.26 2.50 19.30
N GLY A 261 -7.49 2.94 19.56
CA GLY A 261 -7.99 4.27 19.22
C GLY A 261 -7.98 4.66 17.72
N PRO A 262 -8.39 5.91 17.42
CA PRO A 262 -8.50 6.41 16.04
C PRO A 262 -7.16 6.65 15.33
N PHE A 263 -6.04 6.77 16.08
CA PHE A 263 -4.72 7.02 15.52
C PHE A 263 -3.64 6.16 16.16
N ARG A 264 -2.60 5.87 15.38
CA ARG A 264 -1.31 5.38 15.90
C ARG A 264 -0.21 6.41 15.67
N THR A 265 0.87 6.31 16.43
CA THR A 265 2.12 7.03 16.17
C THR A 265 3.10 6.15 15.40
N VAL A 266 3.92 6.77 14.56
CA VAL A 266 5.01 6.11 13.84
C VAL A 266 6.28 6.94 14.04
N GLN A 267 7.37 6.26 14.40
CA GLN A 267 8.69 6.83 14.59
C GLN A 267 9.64 6.37 13.49
N ARG A 268 10.67 7.17 13.19
CA ARG A 268 11.66 6.90 12.14
C ARG A 268 12.22 5.48 12.21
N ASP A 269 12.75 5.10 13.37
CA ASP A 269 13.45 3.82 13.53
C ASP A 269 12.49 2.63 13.45
N GLY A 270 11.26 2.78 13.93
CA GLY A 270 10.19 1.79 13.75
C GLY A 270 9.79 1.62 12.29
N ALA A 271 9.68 2.71 11.53
CA ALA A 271 9.43 2.66 10.08
C ALA A 271 10.60 2.03 9.32
N ARG A 272 11.84 2.35 9.68
CA ARG A 272 13.05 1.76 9.08
C ARG A 272 13.14 0.27 9.38
N ALA A 273 12.89 -0.14 10.63
CA ALA A 273 12.88 -1.55 11.03
C ALA A 273 11.77 -2.34 10.32
N ARG A 274 10.57 -1.76 10.16
CA ARG A 274 9.46 -2.39 9.42
C ARG A 274 9.82 -2.65 7.95
N TRP A 275 10.52 -1.74 7.29
CA TRP A 275 10.97 -1.93 5.91
C TRP A 275 12.14 -2.92 5.85
N ALA A 276 13.13 -2.80 6.73
CA ALA A 276 14.25 -3.73 6.84
C ALA A 276 13.78 -5.18 7.02
N ALA A 277 12.75 -5.41 7.83
CA ALA A 277 12.15 -6.72 8.08
C ALA A 277 11.44 -7.35 6.85
N GLN A 278 11.30 -6.62 5.74
CA GLN A 278 10.82 -7.18 4.47
C GLN A 278 11.94 -7.50 3.48
N ALA A 279 13.15 -7.00 3.69
CA ALA A 279 14.27 -7.27 2.78
C ALA A 279 14.52 -8.79 2.69
N PRO A 280 14.80 -9.36 1.50
CA PRO A 280 15.17 -10.76 1.37
C PRO A 280 16.37 -11.12 2.28
N ALA A 281 16.40 -12.34 2.82
CA ALA A 281 17.38 -12.73 3.84
C ALA A 281 18.86 -12.54 3.40
N ASP A 282 19.15 -12.71 2.11
CA ASP A 282 20.48 -12.54 1.51
C ASP A 282 20.67 -11.16 0.83
N ALA A 283 19.77 -10.20 1.07
CA ALA A 283 19.85 -8.87 0.47
C ALA A 283 20.88 -7.97 1.18
N ASP A 284 21.53 -7.13 0.39
CA ASP A 284 22.22 -5.94 0.88
C ASP A 284 21.19 -4.95 1.44
N THR A 285 21.03 -4.96 2.76
CA THR A 285 20.04 -4.16 3.49
C THR A 285 20.31 -2.65 3.37
N ASP A 286 21.56 -2.21 3.26
CA ASP A 286 21.88 -0.79 3.08
C ASP A 286 21.46 -0.32 1.69
N ARG A 287 21.70 -1.14 0.65
CA ARG A 287 21.14 -0.91 -0.69
C ARG A 287 19.61 -0.96 -0.70
N TRP A 288 18.99 -1.85 0.08
CA TRP A 288 17.53 -1.98 0.15
C TRP A 288 16.86 -0.76 0.80
N LEU A 289 17.57 -0.11 1.74
CA LEU A 289 17.11 1.04 2.52
C LEU A 289 17.72 2.38 2.07
N ALA A 290 18.46 2.43 0.97
CA ALA A 290 19.19 3.63 0.53
C ALA A 290 18.30 4.88 0.39
N GLY A 291 17.03 4.70 -0.04
CA GLY A 291 16.05 5.78 -0.17
C GLY A 291 15.34 6.17 1.12
N PHE A 292 15.54 5.43 2.23
CA PHE A 292 14.74 5.57 3.44
C PHE A 292 14.82 6.99 4.05
N ASP A 293 16.02 7.56 4.16
CA ASP A 293 16.19 8.87 4.80
C ASP A 293 15.61 10.00 3.94
N ALA A 294 15.71 9.91 2.62
CA ALA A 294 15.09 10.87 1.70
C ALA A 294 13.54 10.78 1.75
N PHE A 295 13.01 9.55 1.79
CA PHE A 295 11.58 9.27 1.99
C PHE A 295 11.08 9.82 3.32
N TRP A 296 11.76 9.51 4.42
CA TRP A 296 11.32 9.91 5.76
C TRP A 296 11.42 11.42 5.97
N SER A 297 12.50 12.05 5.49
CA SER A 297 12.64 13.52 5.49
C SER A 297 11.52 14.19 4.68
N THR A 298 11.16 13.62 3.53
CA THR A 298 10.05 14.11 2.70
C THR A 298 8.71 13.96 3.41
N TYR A 299 8.49 12.85 4.14
CA TYR A 299 7.28 12.66 4.94
C TYR A 299 7.17 13.71 6.05
N VAL A 300 8.18 13.83 6.92
CA VAL A 300 8.18 14.80 8.04
C VAL A 300 7.98 16.23 7.54
N ALA A 301 8.68 16.63 6.46
CA ALA A 301 8.55 17.97 5.88
C ALA A 301 7.20 18.27 5.20
N ASN A 302 6.29 17.28 5.07
CA ASN A 302 4.98 17.44 4.42
C ASN A 302 3.79 16.99 5.27
N ALA A 303 4.02 16.46 6.47
CA ALA A 303 2.97 15.99 7.33
C ALA A 303 2.44 17.12 8.21
N GLY A 304 1.18 17.52 7.99
CA GLY A 304 0.37 18.23 8.99
C GLY A 304 -0.02 17.35 10.19
N SER A 305 0.53 16.13 10.28
CA SER A 305 0.33 15.17 11.35
C SER A 305 1.62 14.86 12.13
N VAL A 306 2.70 15.64 11.97
CA VAL A 306 3.84 15.54 12.90
C VAL A 306 3.40 15.96 14.30
N VAL A 307 3.83 15.19 15.30
CA VAL A 307 3.57 15.47 16.72
C VAL A 307 4.49 16.59 17.20
N ASP A 308 3.96 17.50 18.01
CA ASP A 308 4.67 18.65 18.60
C ASP A 308 5.38 19.57 17.59
N ASP A 309 4.88 19.64 16.35
CA ASP A 309 5.45 20.41 15.23
C ASP A 309 6.95 20.17 14.98
N ALA A 310 7.44 18.96 15.31
CA ALA A 310 8.86 18.61 15.26
C ALA A 310 9.44 18.68 13.83
N THR A 311 10.41 19.57 13.59
CA THR A 311 11.04 19.74 12.28
C THR A 311 12.26 18.85 12.04
N ASP A 312 12.86 18.29 13.10
CA ASP A 312 13.96 17.34 12.99
C ASP A 312 13.43 15.93 12.64
N SER A 313 13.59 15.55 11.37
CA SER A 313 13.17 14.24 10.88
C SER A 313 13.83 13.05 11.59
N THR A 314 14.96 13.22 12.27
CA THR A 314 15.62 12.12 13.00
C THR A 314 14.87 11.74 14.28
N THR A 315 14.16 12.69 14.90
CA THR A 315 13.40 12.50 16.15
C THR A 315 11.88 12.63 15.98
N ALA A 316 11.42 13.18 14.85
CA ALA A 316 10.00 13.39 14.57
C ALA A 316 9.16 12.11 14.67
N THR A 317 8.02 12.24 15.34
CA THR A 317 6.97 11.23 15.41
C THR A 317 5.78 11.72 14.59
N VAL A 318 5.19 10.86 13.77
CA VAL A 318 4.01 11.20 12.96
C VAL A 318 2.77 10.47 13.47
N ARG A 319 1.64 11.18 13.54
CA ARG A 319 0.32 10.63 13.83
C ARG A 319 -0.31 10.14 12.53
N VAL A 320 -0.92 8.95 12.57
CA VAL A 320 -1.47 8.27 11.38
C VAL A 320 -2.87 7.73 11.68
N PRO A 321 -3.89 8.02 10.85
CA PRO A 321 -5.23 7.44 10.98
C PRO A 321 -5.24 5.90 10.98
N ASN A 322 -6.06 5.29 11.82
CA ASN A 322 -6.22 3.83 11.88
C ASN A 322 -7.34 3.27 10.98
N GLY A 323 -8.13 4.10 10.29
CA GLY A 323 -9.22 3.63 9.41
C GLY A 323 -8.75 2.67 8.30
N CYS A 324 -7.53 2.86 7.80
CA CYS A 324 -6.87 1.95 6.87
C CYS A 324 -6.57 0.56 7.48
N LEU A 325 -6.22 0.49 8.77
CA LEU A 325 -6.02 -0.77 9.47
C LEU A 325 -7.36 -1.42 9.83
N ALA A 326 -8.35 -0.62 10.25
CA ALA A 326 -9.71 -1.08 10.50
C ALA A 326 -10.29 -1.80 9.28
N ASP A 327 -10.09 -1.25 8.08
CA ASP A 327 -10.57 -1.87 6.84
C ASP A 327 -9.78 -3.11 6.42
N ILE A 328 -8.45 -3.14 6.63
CA ILE A 328 -7.66 -4.36 6.35
C ILE A 328 -8.07 -5.50 7.31
N LEU A 329 -8.43 -5.17 8.56
CA LEU A 329 -8.95 -6.16 9.51
C LEU A 329 -10.37 -6.62 9.16
N ALA A 330 -11.28 -5.70 8.80
CA ALA A 330 -12.64 -6.02 8.37
C ALA A 330 -12.64 -6.87 7.08
N ALA A 331 -11.78 -6.51 6.13
CA ALA A 331 -11.54 -7.27 4.90
C ALA A 331 -11.07 -8.71 5.20
N ALA A 332 -10.19 -8.90 6.19
CA ALA A 332 -9.76 -10.22 6.66
C ALA A 332 -10.84 -11.03 7.39
N ASP A 333 -11.97 -10.41 7.76
CA ASP A 333 -13.17 -11.08 8.28
C ASP A 333 -14.23 -11.35 7.19
N GLY A 334 -13.93 -11.00 5.93
CA GLY A 334 -14.86 -11.06 4.80
C GLY A 334 -15.73 -9.82 4.60
N ASP A 335 -15.62 -8.79 5.46
CA ASP A 335 -16.25 -7.47 5.24
C ASP A 335 -15.38 -6.61 4.32
N THR A 336 -15.29 -7.05 3.07
CA THR A 336 -14.46 -6.41 2.05
C THR A 336 -15.10 -5.10 1.56
N PRO A 337 -14.34 -4.02 1.37
CA PRO A 337 -14.94 -2.71 1.08
C PRO A 337 -15.53 -2.60 -0.33
N TYR A 338 -15.30 -3.55 -1.23
CA TYR A 338 -15.88 -3.58 -2.57
C TYR A 338 -15.94 -5.00 -3.14
N ASP A 339 -16.78 -5.20 -4.15
CA ASP A 339 -16.78 -6.41 -4.97
C ASP A 339 -15.90 -6.20 -6.22
N PRO A 340 -14.81 -6.98 -6.44
CA PRO A 340 -14.02 -6.92 -7.65
C PRO A 340 -14.82 -7.18 -8.94
N ALA A 341 -15.94 -7.93 -8.86
CA ALA A 341 -16.81 -8.17 -10.01
C ALA A 341 -17.52 -6.90 -10.50
N ALA A 342 -17.61 -5.86 -9.68
CA ALA A 342 -18.09 -4.54 -10.08
C ALA A 342 -16.99 -3.62 -10.67
N VAL A 343 -15.74 -4.07 -10.74
CA VAL A 343 -14.64 -3.31 -11.38
C VAL A 343 -14.52 -3.72 -12.85
N GLU A 344 -15.21 -2.98 -13.71
CA GLU A 344 -15.19 -3.18 -15.18
C GLU A 344 -14.00 -2.49 -15.88
N THR A 345 -13.41 -1.47 -15.24
CA THR A 345 -12.23 -0.75 -15.73
C THR A 345 -11.03 -1.71 -15.91
N PRO A 346 -10.28 -1.64 -17.03
CA PRO A 346 -9.09 -2.47 -17.27
C PRO A 346 -8.11 -2.43 -16.10
N ALA A 347 -7.84 -3.59 -15.49
CA ALA A 347 -7.10 -3.69 -14.24
C ALA A 347 -5.86 -4.61 -14.31
N LEU A 348 -4.71 -4.09 -13.89
CA LEU A 348 -3.50 -4.86 -13.62
C LEU A 348 -3.40 -5.12 -12.12
N VAL A 349 -3.37 -6.39 -11.71
CA VAL A 349 -3.02 -6.78 -10.35
C VAL A 349 -1.54 -7.21 -10.32
N VAL A 350 -0.75 -6.59 -9.44
CA VAL A 350 0.70 -6.85 -9.38
C VAL A 350 1.22 -6.88 -7.94
N ARG A 351 2.03 -7.88 -7.59
CA ARG A 351 2.70 -8.00 -6.28
C ARG A 351 4.20 -8.27 -6.42
N GLY A 352 4.97 -8.06 -5.36
CA GLY A 352 6.34 -8.58 -5.26
C GLY A 352 6.33 -10.07 -4.87
N THR A 353 7.23 -10.91 -5.39
CA THR A 353 7.22 -12.36 -5.05
C THR A 353 7.47 -12.61 -3.56
N ALA A 354 8.30 -11.79 -2.92
CA ALA A 354 8.65 -11.83 -1.50
C ALA A 354 7.69 -11.01 -0.60
N ASP A 355 6.56 -10.51 -1.13
CA ASP A 355 5.58 -9.79 -0.32
C ASP A 355 4.84 -10.75 0.65
N HIS A 356 5.06 -10.54 1.95
CA HIS A 356 4.42 -11.27 3.06
C HIS A 356 3.16 -10.61 3.61
N THR A 357 2.73 -9.48 3.03
CA THR A 357 1.49 -8.77 3.31
C THR A 357 0.48 -9.00 2.18
N SER A 358 0.82 -8.63 0.94
CA SER A 358 0.06 -9.04 -0.25
C SER A 358 0.46 -10.46 -0.64
N VAL A 359 -0.22 -11.45 -0.06
CA VAL A 359 0.05 -12.86 -0.35
C VAL A 359 -0.52 -13.27 -1.70
N ARG A 360 0.15 -14.18 -2.40
CA ARG A 360 -0.24 -14.60 -3.76
C ARG A 360 -1.71 -15.07 -3.89
N PRO A 361 -2.29 -15.84 -2.95
CA PRO A 361 -3.70 -16.23 -3.03
C PRO A 361 -4.67 -15.04 -2.99
N ASP A 362 -4.40 -14.01 -2.17
CA ASP A 362 -5.23 -12.80 -2.09
C ASP A 362 -5.18 -12.02 -3.42
N ALA A 363 -3.96 -11.75 -3.92
CA ALA A 363 -3.78 -11.03 -5.18
C ALA A 363 -4.39 -11.77 -6.40
N LEU A 364 -4.29 -13.10 -6.46
CA LEU A 364 -4.99 -13.89 -7.48
C LEU A 364 -6.51 -13.87 -7.27
N GLY A 365 -6.96 -13.99 -6.02
CA GLY A 365 -8.38 -13.93 -5.66
C GLY A 365 -9.04 -12.60 -6.03
N VAL A 366 -8.31 -11.48 -6.03
CA VAL A 366 -8.79 -10.21 -6.62
C VAL A 366 -8.86 -10.32 -8.14
N TYR A 367 -7.77 -10.73 -8.78
CA TYR A 367 -7.67 -10.80 -10.25
C TYR A 367 -8.75 -11.70 -10.89
N ASP A 368 -8.94 -12.90 -10.35
CA ASP A 368 -9.88 -13.91 -10.86
C ASP A 368 -11.36 -13.48 -10.75
N ARG A 369 -11.66 -12.43 -9.97
CA ARG A 369 -13.02 -11.87 -9.79
C ARG A 369 -13.26 -10.55 -10.51
N LEU A 370 -12.28 -9.96 -11.19
CA LEU A 370 -12.45 -8.66 -11.85
C LEU A 370 -13.52 -8.71 -12.96
N GLY A 371 -14.46 -7.75 -12.95
CA GLY A 371 -15.58 -7.68 -13.89
C GLY A 371 -15.24 -7.23 -15.32
N GLY A 372 -14.02 -6.73 -15.55
CA GLY A 372 -13.58 -6.21 -16.86
C GLY A 372 -13.69 -7.22 -18.02
N ALA A 373 -13.82 -6.67 -19.23
CA ALA A 373 -14.02 -7.45 -20.45
C ALA A 373 -12.91 -8.50 -20.70
N PRO A 374 -13.20 -9.64 -21.37
CA PRO A 374 -12.21 -10.69 -21.61
C PRO A 374 -10.91 -10.17 -22.26
N GLY A 375 -9.81 -10.23 -21.52
CA GLY A 375 -8.49 -9.74 -21.94
C GLY A 375 -8.17 -8.29 -21.59
N SER A 376 -9.04 -7.56 -20.87
CA SER A 376 -8.72 -6.22 -20.34
C SER A 376 -7.85 -6.26 -19.07
N ASN A 377 -7.83 -7.40 -18.37
CA ASN A 377 -7.22 -7.53 -17.06
C ASN A 377 -5.91 -8.33 -17.15
N ALA A 378 -4.94 -7.97 -16.33
CA ALA A 378 -3.62 -8.60 -16.28
C ALA A 378 -3.19 -8.94 -14.85
N TYR A 379 -2.39 -9.99 -14.71
CA TYR A 379 -1.74 -10.38 -13.45
C TYR A 379 -0.23 -10.51 -13.64
N ALA A 380 0.55 -10.06 -12.65
CA ALA A 380 2.01 -10.16 -12.66
C ALA A 380 2.62 -10.27 -11.26
N GLU A 381 3.82 -10.86 -11.19
CA GLU A 381 4.66 -10.83 -9.98
C GLU A 381 6.05 -10.26 -10.30
N ILE A 382 6.55 -9.37 -9.44
CA ILE A 382 7.90 -8.79 -9.54
C ILE A 382 8.85 -9.64 -8.70
N ASP A 383 9.74 -10.36 -9.38
CA ASP A 383 10.73 -11.20 -8.73
C ASP A 383 11.67 -10.41 -7.80
N GLY A 384 11.82 -10.94 -6.57
CA GLY A 384 12.61 -10.35 -5.48
C GLY A 384 11.97 -9.14 -4.80
N GLY A 385 10.78 -8.71 -5.22
CA GLY A 385 10.10 -7.55 -4.66
C GLY A 385 9.33 -7.84 -3.36
N THR A 386 9.28 -6.88 -2.44
CA THR A 386 8.50 -6.95 -1.20
C THR A 386 7.18 -6.17 -1.33
N HIS A 387 6.46 -5.92 -0.23
CA HIS A 387 5.32 -4.98 -0.20
C HIS A 387 5.72 -3.55 -0.59
N PHE A 388 6.99 -3.21 -0.42
CA PHE A 388 7.55 -1.89 -0.73
C PHE A 388 8.23 -1.83 -2.10
N VAL A 389 7.98 -2.77 -3.02
CA VAL A 389 8.75 -2.90 -4.29
C VAL A 389 8.92 -1.60 -5.09
N HIS A 390 7.93 -0.71 -5.05
CA HIS A 390 7.94 0.63 -5.64
C HIS A 390 9.03 1.58 -5.11
N LEU A 391 9.63 1.30 -3.95
CA LEU A 391 10.73 2.06 -3.33
C LEU A 391 12.08 1.34 -3.43
N GLU A 392 12.08 0.05 -3.81
CA GLU A 392 13.20 -0.88 -3.62
C GLU A 392 14.08 -1.02 -4.89
N PRO A 393 15.19 -1.79 -4.86
CA PRO A 393 16.02 -2.00 -6.04
C PRO A 393 15.29 -2.53 -7.30
N PRO A 394 14.28 -3.43 -7.22
CA PRO A 394 13.51 -3.85 -8.39
C PRO A 394 12.42 -2.85 -8.87
N ARG A 395 12.24 -1.67 -8.24
CA ARG A 395 11.12 -0.73 -8.52
C ARG A 395 10.90 -0.40 -9.99
N GLU A 396 11.97 -0.21 -10.78
CA GLU A 396 11.83 0.15 -12.20
C GLU A 396 11.16 -0.96 -13.01
N ARG A 397 11.26 -2.23 -12.59
CA ARG A 397 10.52 -3.35 -13.20
C ARG A 397 9.02 -3.21 -12.99
N LEU A 398 8.58 -2.78 -11.80
CA LEU A 398 7.17 -2.45 -11.53
C LEU A 398 6.74 -1.25 -12.38
N PHE A 399 7.55 -0.20 -12.41
CA PHE A 399 7.21 1.04 -13.11
C PHE A 399 7.06 0.83 -14.62
N ASP A 400 8.02 0.14 -15.27
CA ASP A 400 7.95 -0.20 -16.69
C ASP A 400 6.77 -1.15 -17.00
N LEU A 401 6.48 -2.13 -16.14
CA LEU A 401 5.33 -3.02 -16.28
C LEU A 401 3.99 -2.25 -16.23
N VAL A 402 3.79 -1.43 -15.21
CA VAL A 402 2.55 -0.65 -15.04
C VAL A 402 2.38 0.34 -16.19
N ARG A 403 3.45 1.02 -16.61
CA ARG A 403 3.40 1.89 -17.79
C ARG A 403 3.11 1.11 -19.07
N SER A 404 3.68 -0.09 -19.25
CA SER A 404 3.39 -0.93 -20.42
C SER A 404 1.92 -1.34 -20.47
N PHE A 405 1.29 -1.60 -19.33
CA PHE A 405 -0.15 -1.88 -19.23
C PHE A 405 -1.00 -0.64 -19.53
N GLN A 406 -0.65 0.52 -18.96
CA GLN A 406 -1.34 1.79 -19.24
C GLN A 406 -1.30 2.16 -20.72
N ARG A 407 -0.24 1.78 -21.45
CA ARG A 407 -0.10 2.00 -22.91
C ARG A 407 -0.78 0.96 -23.81
N SER A 408 -1.34 -0.12 -23.26
CA SER A 408 -2.14 -1.09 -24.04
C SER A 408 -3.65 -0.79 -24.03
N HIS A 409 -4.07 0.19 -23.25
CA HIS A 409 -5.41 0.79 -23.22
C HIS A 409 -5.34 2.23 -23.73
#